data_AF-A0A522VJI1-F1
#
_entry.id   AF-A0A522VJI1-F1
#
_cell.length_a   1.000
_cell.length_b   1.000
_cell.length_c   1.000
_cell.angle_alpha   90.00
_cell.angle_beta   90.00
_cell.angle_gamma   90.00
#
_symmetry.space_group_name_H-M   'P 1'
#
loop_
_entity.id
_entity.type
_entity.pdbx_description
1 polymer ?
#
loop_
_entity_poly.entity_id
_entity_poly.type
_entity_poly.pdbx_seq_one_letter_code
_entity_poly.pdbx_strand_id
1 'polypeptide(L)'
;MKSIGLVIPGMALAAVLLFIGAATLAPQQALAQAQKAEPDAAPATAPAPATVPVPAPAPAPVAEPAAKATPPAAVKTTEVVENPYGLDALWRQGDWVSKGTLIILVIMSVGSWYIGIVKLVEQHKLMRSAREADDKFWKAKSVEEGFKSLDEDSAFRFIAEKGSLAAQHHGGTLTEEVDLNAWVGMSVQRAIDVISNRLQNGLAFLATVGSTAPFVGLFGTVWGIYHALTAIGIAGQASIDKVAGPVGEALIMTAFG
;
A
#
# COMPACT_ATOMS: atom_id res chain seq x y z
N MET A 1 16.51 -3.21 -26.90
CA MET A 1 16.85 -2.19 -25.88
C MET A 1 16.69 -0.83 -26.52
N LYS A 2 15.61 -0.11 -26.21
CA LYS A 2 15.42 1.29 -26.60
C LYS A 2 14.87 2.01 -25.36
N SER A 3 15.58 3.06 -24.95
CA SER A 3 15.35 3.87 -23.76
C SER A 3 13.93 4.44 -23.74
N ILE A 4 13.11 3.99 -22.80
CA ILE A 4 11.84 4.62 -22.48
C ILE A 4 12.16 5.78 -21.53
N GLY A 5 12.11 6.98 -22.11
CA GLY A 5 12.34 8.24 -21.41
C GLY A 5 11.28 8.46 -20.34
N LEU A 6 11.78 8.76 -19.15
CA LEU A 6 11.06 9.29 -18.00
C LEU A 6 10.36 10.61 -18.41
N VAL A 7 9.07 10.55 -18.68
CA VAL A 7 8.22 11.74 -18.78
C VAL A 7 7.10 11.59 -17.75
N ILE A 8 7.37 12.09 -16.55
CA ILE A 8 6.36 12.38 -15.52
C ILE A 8 6.38 13.91 -15.37
N PRO A 9 5.30 14.61 -15.75
CA PRO A 9 4.61 15.40 -14.72
C PRO A 9 3.10 15.59 -14.98
N GLY A 10 2.26 15.35 -13.96
CA GLY A 10 0.89 15.89 -13.93
C GLY A 10 -0.18 14.94 -13.38
N MET A 11 -0.23 13.68 -13.83
CA MET A 11 -1.33 12.76 -13.46
C MET A 11 -1.13 12.05 -12.11
N ALA A 12 0.09 11.99 -11.58
CA ALA A 12 0.36 11.32 -10.30
C ALA A 12 -0.32 12.01 -9.11
N LEU A 13 -0.52 13.34 -9.16
CA LEU A 13 -1.14 14.10 -8.05
C LEU A 13 -2.66 13.86 -7.96
N ALA A 14 -3.34 13.61 -9.08
CA ALA A 14 -4.78 13.35 -9.10
C ALA A 14 -5.13 11.95 -8.60
N ALA A 15 -4.23 10.97 -8.79
CA ALA A 15 -4.42 9.60 -8.29
C ALA A 15 -4.25 9.48 -6.76
N VAL A 16 -3.43 10.36 -6.15
CA VAL A 16 -3.23 10.43 -4.70
C VAL A 16 -4.51 10.85 -3.96
N LEU A 17 -5.36 11.69 -4.56
CA LEU A 17 -6.60 12.18 -3.93
C LEU A 17 -7.78 11.21 -4.05
N LEU A 18 -7.78 10.31 -5.04
CA LEU A 18 -8.88 9.36 -5.26
C LEU A 18 -8.80 8.11 -4.37
N PHE A 19 -7.63 7.78 -3.81
CA PHE A 19 -7.45 6.56 -3.00
C PHE A 19 -7.63 6.74 -1.48
N ILE A 20 -7.64 7.97 -0.96
CA ILE A 20 -7.95 8.22 0.47
C ILE A 20 -9.40 7.80 0.81
N GLY A 21 -10.30 7.78 -0.18
CA GLY A 21 -11.70 7.37 0.02
C GLY A 21 -11.98 5.86 -0.03
N ALA A 22 -11.06 5.03 -0.52
CA ALA A 22 -11.31 3.60 -0.74
C ALA A 22 -10.73 2.67 0.35
N ALA A 23 -9.93 3.21 1.27
CA ALA A 23 -9.28 2.44 2.34
C ALA A 23 -10.24 2.02 3.48
N THR A 24 -11.53 2.37 3.42
CA THR A 24 -12.51 2.02 4.46
C THR A 24 -13.19 0.66 4.26
N LEU A 25 -12.78 -0.14 3.27
CA LEU A 25 -13.42 -1.42 2.95
C LEU A 25 -12.40 -2.56 2.80
N ALA A 26 -11.78 -2.97 3.91
CA ALA A 26 -11.00 -4.22 4.05
C ALA A 26 -11.10 -4.74 5.52
N PRO A 27 -10.92 -6.05 5.79
CA PRO A 27 -11.97 -6.88 6.36
C PRO A 27 -11.98 -6.96 7.89
N GLN A 28 -13.16 -6.70 8.46
CA GLN A 28 -13.53 -6.84 9.87
C GLN A 28 -13.46 -8.28 10.43
N GLN A 29 -13.12 -9.27 9.59
CA GLN A 29 -13.10 -10.68 9.95
C GLN A 29 -11.87 -11.09 10.78
N ALA A 30 -10.77 -10.33 10.70
CA ALA A 30 -9.57 -10.60 11.51
C ALA A 30 -9.75 -10.24 13.00
N LEU A 31 -10.56 -9.21 13.30
CA LEU A 31 -10.85 -8.80 14.68
C LEU A 31 -11.76 -9.79 15.43
N ALA A 32 -12.59 -10.56 14.71
CA ALA A 32 -13.53 -11.50 15.32
C ALA A 32 -12.87 -12.79 15.86
N GLN A 33 -11.70 -13.19 15.32
CA GLN A 33 -10.99 -14.39 15.79
C GLN A 33 -10.10 -14.14 17.02
N ALA A 34 -9.72 -12.89 17.29
CA ALA A 34 -8.87 -12.55 18.44
C ALA A 34 -9.62 -12.55 19.78
N GLN A 35 -10.95 -12.38 19.78
CA GLN A 35 -11.77 -12.40 21.00
C GLN A 35 -12.13 -13.81 21.51
N LYS A 36 -11.81 -14.88 20.78
CA LYS A 36 -12.25 -16.25 21.12
C LYS A 36 -11.17 -17.13 21.77
N ALA A 37 -9.95 -16.60 21.96
CA ALA A 37 -8.85 -17.33 22.59
C ALA A 37 -8.59 -16.74 24.00
N GLU A 38 -9.30 -17.27 24.98
CA GLU A 38 -9.10 -16.99 26.41
C GLU A 38 -8.60 -18.28 27.08
N PRO A 39 -7.49 -18.27 27.84
CA PRO A 39 -7.12 -19.39 28.69
C PRO A 39 -7.68 -19.20 30.11
N ASP A 40 -8.38 -20.24 30.58
CA ASP A 40 -8.80 -20.43 31.97
C ASP A 40 -7.64 -20.27 32.97
N ALA A 41 -7.75 -19.29 33.87
CA ALA A 41 -7.08 -19.30 35.17
C ALA A 41 -7.89 -18.46 36.19
N ALA A 42 -8.30 -19.11 37.28
CA ALA A 42 -9.13 -18.59 38.37
C ALA A 42 -8.48 -17.44 39.19
N PRO A 43 -9.27 -16.64 39.95
CA PRO A 43 -8.86 -15.33 40.41
C PRO A 43 -8.12 -15.37 41.76
N ALA A 44 -6.96 -14.70 41.83
CA ALA A 44 -6.33 -14.34 43.10
C ALA A 44 -6.93 -13.01 43.60
N THR A 45 -7.61 -13.10 44.74
CA THR A 45 -8.19 -11.99 45.50
C THR A 45 -7.09 -11.21 46.23
N ALA A 46 -7.07 -9.89 46.09
CA ALA A 46 -6.40 -8.98 47.01
C ALA A 46 -7.29 -7.73 47.24
N PRO A 47 -7.41 -7.24 48.48
CA PRO A 47 -8.50 -6.34 48.88
C PRO A 47 -8.29 -4.88 48.47
N ALA A 48 -9.41 -4.21 48.20
CA ALA A 48 -9.50 -2.77 47.96
C ALA A 48 -9.08 -1.95 49.21
N PRO A 49 -8.47 -0.77 49.04
CA PRO A 49 -8.15 0.12 50.15
C PRO A 49 -9.42 0.76 50.73
N ALA A 50 -9.51 0.73 52.06
CA ALA A 50 -10.55 1.42 52.82
C ALA A 50 -10.41 2.94 52.69
N THR A 51 -11.52 3.58 52.32
CA THR A 51 -11.76 5.01 52.38
C THR A 51 -11.77 5.50 53.83
N VAL A 52 -11.06 6.59 54.12
CA VAL A 52 -11.21 7.36 55.35
C VAL A 52 -11.65 8.77 54.96
N PRO A 53 -12.87 9.22 55.32
CA PRO A 53 -13.32 10.58 55.04
C PRO A 53 -12.87 11.52 56.17
N VAL A 54 -12.22 12.63 55.83
CA VAL A 54 -11.87 13.70 56.78
C VAL A 54 -12.22 15.05 56.11
N PRO A 55 -12.79 16.02 56.85
CA PRO A 55 -13.87 16.88 56.33
C PRO A 55 -13.38 18.16 55.65
N ALA A 56 -14.26 18.70 54.81
CA ALA A 56 -14.17 20.04 54.24
C ALA A 56 -14.25 21.14 55.31
N PRO A 57 -13.47 22.23 55.20
CA PRO A 57 -13.83 23.52 55.76
C PRO A 57 -14.64 24.33 54.72
N ALA A 58 -15.71 24.96 55.21
CA ALA A 58 -16.58 25.89 54.50
C ALA A 58 -15.92 27.29 54.32
N PRO A 59 -16.47 28.17 53.45
CA PRO A 59 -15.75 29.27 52.80
C PRO A 59 -15.96 30.64 53.47
N ALA A 60 -15.01 31.58 53.28
CA ALA A 60 -15.22 33.04 53.21
C ALA A 60 -13.89 33.80 53.00
N PRO A 61 -13.87 35.06 52.52
CA PRO A 61 -14.81 35.75 51.64
C PRO A 61 -14.15 36.33 50.37
N VAL A 62 -15.02 36.71 49.43
CA VAL A 62 -14.74 37.39 48.17
C VAL A 62 -14.06 38.74 48.41
N ALA A 63 -13.01 39.03 47.63
CA ALA A 63 -12.57 40.38 47.33
C ALA A 63 -12.43 40.52 45.80
N GLU A 64 -13.25 41.37 45.21
CA GLU A 64 -13.22 41.84 43.82
C GLU A 64 -13.05 43.37 43.85
N PRO A 65 -12.69 44.07 42.77
CA PRO A 65 -11.61 43.90 41.80
C PRO A 65 -10.67 45.13 41.80
N ALA A 66 -9.42 44.99 41.36
CA ALA A 66 -8.57 46.15 41.04
C ALA A 66 -7.92 46.02 39.66
N ALA A 67 -8.43 46.84 38.75
CA ALA A 67 -7.76 47.52 37.65
C ALA A 67 -7.00 46.69 36.59
N LYS A 68 -7.59 46.71 35.39
CA LYS A 68 -7.01 46.42 34.07
C LYS A 68 -5.52 46.78 33.95
N ALA A 69 -4.70 45.78 33.63
CA ALA A 69 -3.50 45.97 32.84
C ALA A 69 -3.72 45.26 31.49
N THR A 70 -3.69 46.05 30.42
CA THR A 70 -3.73 45.61 29.02
C THR A 70 -2.62 44.59 28.75
N PRO A 71 -2.91 43.40 28.18
CA PRO A 71 -1.87 42.47 27.75
C PRO A 71 -1.07 43.09 26.59
N PRO A 72 0.27 43.11 26.61
CA PRO A 72 1.03 43.38 25.40
C PRO A 72 0.74 42.29 24.37
N ALA A 73 0.65 42.69 23.11
CA ALA A 73 0.26 41.87 21.97
C ALA A 73 0.94 40.49 22.00
N ALA A 74 0.12 39.43 21.98
CA ALA A 74 0.58 38.06 21.85
C ALA A 74 1.33 37.93 20.53
N VAL A 75 2.66 37.90 20.61
CA VAL A 75 3.51 37.38 19.55
C VAL A 75 3.06 35.93 19.35
N LYS A 76 2.46 35.64 18.20
CA LYS A 76 2.27 34.26 17.76
C LYS A 76 3.65 33.70 17.45
N THR A 77 4.36 33.28 18.49
CA THR A 77 5.50 32.38 18.34
C THR A 77 4.88 31.06 17.94
N THR A 78 5.00 30.72 16.67
CA THR A 78 4.86 29.33 16.23
C THR A 78 5.92 28.56 17.00
N GLU A 79 5.55 27.94 18.13
CA GLU A 79 6.35 26.87 18.68
C GLU A 79 6.44 25.83 17.57
N VAL A 80 7.65 25.69 17.02
CA VAL A 80 8.02 24.44 16.39
C VAL A 80 8.00 23.43 17.53
N VAL A 81 6.87 22.75 17.70
CA VAL A 81 6.78 21.57 18.56
C VAL A 81 7.72 20.55 17.94
N GLU A 82 8.95 20.56 18.41
CA GLU A 82 9.96 19.56 18.11
C GLU A 82 9.45 18.27 18.72
N ASN A 83 8.71 17.48 17.93
CA ASN A 83 8.03 16.29 18.41
C ASN A 83 9.11 15.27 18.82
N PRO A 84 9.29 14.99 20.13
CA PRO A 84 10.33 14.07 20.60
C PRO A 84 10.01 12.60 20.26
N TYR A 85 8.88 12.35 19.60
CA TYR A 85 8.36 11.05 19.17
C TYR A 85 8.16 10.96 17.65
N GLY A 86 8.83 11.81 16.87
CA GLY A 86 8.76 11.82 15.40
C GLY A 86 9.66 10.78 14.71
N LEU A 87 9.56 10.67 13.38
CA LEU A 87 10.43 9.81 12.55
C LEU A 87 11.94 10.06 12.78
N ASP A 88 12.30 11.29 13.17
CA ASP A 88 13.67 11.68 13.50
C ASP A 88 14.16 11.04 14.81
N ALA A 89 13.30 10.91 15.83
CA ALA A 89 13.59 10.18 17.06
C ALA A 89 13.76 8.68 16.78
N LEU A 90 12.88 8.12 15.94
CA LEU A 90 12.94 6.72 15.48
C LEU A 90 14.24 6.44 14.71
N TRP A 91 14.76 7.40 13.95
CA TRP A 91 16.03 7.24 13.24
C TRP A 91 17.27 7.46 14.14
N ARG A 92 17.21 8.36 15.13
CA ARG A 92 18.33 8.61 16.05
C ARG A 92 18.46 7.58 17.15
N GLN A 93 17.35 7.07 17.69
CA GLN A 93 17.31 6.04 18.74
C GLN A 93 17.09 4.63 18.20
N GLY A 94 16.61 4.48 16.95
CA GLY A 94 16.31 3.19 16.36
C GLY A 94 17.53 2.30 16.16
N ASP A 95 17.37 1.07 16.64
CA ASP A 95 18.28 -0.05 16.44
C ASP A 95 18.47 -0.37 14.93
N TRP A 96 19.58 -1.02 14.58
CA TRP A 96 19.91 -1.33 13.18
C TRP A 96 18.85 -2.23 12.53
N VAL A 97 18.22 -3.12 13.31
CA VAL A 97 17.12 -3.98 12.86
C VAL A 97 15.88 -3.15 12.53
N SER A 98 15.48 -2.22 13.40
CA SER A 98 14.32 -1.33 13.17
C SER A 98 14.47 -0.51 11.90
N LYS A 99 15.66 0.04 11.67
CA LYS A 99 15.99 0.77 10.43
C LYS A 99 15.93 -0.15 9.20
N GLY A 100 16.46 -1.37 9.31
CA GLY A 100 16.39 -2.38 8.27
C GLY A 100 14.95 -2.71 7.88
N THR A 101 14.08 -2.98 8.87
CA THR A 101 12.66 -3.26 8.66
C THR A 101 11.96 -2.08 7.97
N LEU A 102 12.19 -0.85 8.42
CA LEU A 102 11.62 0.34 7.81
C LEU A 102 12.06 0.52 6.35
N ILE A 103 13.36 0.31 6.06
CA ILE A 103 13.90 0.38 4.68
C ILE A 103 13.24 -0.68 3.79
N ILE A 104 13.07 -1.90 4.28
CA ILE A 104 12.40 -2.98 3.54
C ILE A 104 10.95 -2.57 3.20
N LEU A 105 10.19 -2.07 4.17
CA LEU A 105 8.81 -1.59 3.96
C LEU A 105 8.76 -0.45 2.93
N VAL A 106 9.70 0.50 2.98
CA VAL A 106 9.78 1.60 2.00
C VAL A 106 10.06 1.06 0.59
N ILE A 107 11.00 0.12 0.44
CA ILE A 107 11.29 -0.51 -0.86
C ILE A 107 10.05 -1.25 -1.41
N MET A 108 9.35 -2.01 -0.56
CA MET A 108 8.11 -2.70 -0.91
C MET A 108 7.02 -1.72 -1.36
N SER A 109 6.89 -0.59 -0.66
CA SER A 109 5.93 0.48 -1.00
C SER A 109 6.24 1.13 -2.35
N VAL A 110 7.49 1.55 -2.57
CA VAL A 110 7.92 2.16 -3.84
C VAL A 110 7.77 1.17 -5.00
N GLY A 111 8.14 -0.09 -4.81
CA GLY A 111 7.96 -1.15 -5.81
C GLY A 111 6.49 -1.36 -6.19
N SER A 112 5.60 -1.36 -5.19
CA SER A 112 4.15 -1.51 -5.39
C SER A 112 3.55 -0.34 -6.16
N TRP A 113 3.93 0.90 -5.82
CA TRP A 113 3.50 2.10 -6.53
C TRP A 113 4.00 2.13 -7.97
N TYR A 114 5.27 1.79 -8.20
CA TYR A 114 5.85 1.75 -9.54
C TYR A 114 5.09 0.76 -10.44
N ILE A 115 4.93 -0.48 -9.99
CA ILE A 115 4.22 -1.50 -10.78
C ILE A 115 2.74 -1.14 -10.93
N GLY A 116 2.11 -0.59 -9.88
CA GLY A 116 0.72 -0.13 -9.92
C GLY A 116 0.50 0.92 -11.02
N ILE A 117 1.35 1.95 -11.08
CA ILE A 117 1.26 2.99 -12.11
C ILE A 117 1.49 2.41 -13.51
N VAL A 118 2.54 1.60 -13.70
CA VAL A 118 2.82 0.96 -14.99
C VAL A 118 1.64 0.13 -15.47
N LYS A 119 1.02 -0.65 -14.57
CA LYS A 119 -0.14 -1.48 -14.88
C LYS A 119 -1.39 -0.68 -15.18
N LEU A 120 -1.63 0.42 -14.46
CA LEU A 120 -2.74 1.32 -14.75
C LEU A 120 -2.62 1.95 -16.15
N VAL A 121 -1.41 2.34 -16.56
CA VAL A 121 -1.14 2.89 -17.89
C VAL A 121 -1.28 1.79 -18.97
N GLU A 122 -0.73 0.60 -18.73
CA GLU A 122 -0.85 -0.55 -19.65
C GLU A 122 -2.32 -0.94 -19.86
N GLN A 123 -3.11 -1.01 -18.78
CA GLN A 123 -4.55 -1.28 -18.83
C GLN A 123 -5.31 -0.19 -19.60
N HIS A 124 -5.01 1.09 -19.35
CA HIS A 124 -5.64 2.20 -20.08
C HIS A 124 -5.30 2.16 -21.57
N LYS A 125 -4.03 1.89 -21.93
CA LYS A 125 -3.61 1.76 -23.33
C LYS A 125 -4.36 0.61 -24.01
N LEU A 126 -4.45 -0.55 -23.35
CA LEU A 126 -5.18 -1.71 -23.88
C LEU A 126 -6.67 -1.40 -24.10
N MET A 127 -7.33 -0.76 -23.14
CA MET A 127 -8.74 -0.39 -23.24
C MET A 127 -9.00 0.62 -24.35
N ARG A 128 -8.08 1.56 -24.57
CA ARG A 128 -8.14 2.48 -25.71
C ARG A 128 -7.98 1.71 -27.03
N SER A 129 -6.97 0.84 -27.13
CA SER A 129 -6.76 0.03 -28.32
C SER A 129 -7.95 -0.88 -28.65
N ALA A 130 -8.67 -1.37 -27.64
CA ALA A 130 -9.90 -2.15 -27.82
C ALA A 130 -10.99 -1.32 -28.50
N ARG A 131 -11.23 -0.09 -28.00
CA ARG A 131 -12.21 0.82 -28.61
C ARG A 131 -11.86 1.18 -30.05
N GLU A 132 -10.57 1.42 -30.33
CA GLU A 132 -10.13 1.72 -31.69
C GLU A 132 -10.28 0.53 -32.64
N ALA A 133 -10.07 -0.70 -32.15
CA ALA A 133 -10.36 -1.91 -32.92
C ALA A 133 -11.86 -2.04 -33.22
N ASP A 134 -12.72 -1.79 -32.23
CA ASP A 134 -14.17 -1.80 -32.44
C ASP A 134 -14.64 -0.76 -33.46
N ASP A 135 -14.02 0.41 -33.47
CA ASP A 135 -14.41 1.48 -34.38
C ASP A 135 -13.85 1.36 -35.78
N LYS A 136 -12.61 0.87 -35.94
CA LYS A 136 -11.89 0.86 -37.23
C LYS A 136 -11.79 -0.54 -37.82
N PHE A 137 -11.33 -1.52 -37.04
CA PHE A 137 -11.01 -2.85 -37.53
C PHE A 137 -12.27 -3.61 -37.96
N TRP A 138 -13.31 -3.67 -37.12
CA TRP A 138 -14.54 -4.40 -37.45
C TRP A 138 -15.39 -3.75 -38.54
N LYS A 139 -15.16 -2.47 -38.85
CA LYS A 139 -15.85 -1.72 -39.91
C LYS A 139 -15.06 -1.71 -41.23
N ALA A 140 -13.84 -2.26 -41.25
CA ALA A 140 -13.00 -2.30 -42.44
C ALA A 140 -13.53 -3.31 -43.48
N LYS A 141 -13.22 -3.09 -44.77
CA LYS A 141 -13.70 -3.94 -45.86
C LYS A 141 -12.88 -5.23 -46.04
N SER A 142 -11.72 -5.29 -45.40
CA SER A 142 -10.83 -6.46 -45.41
C SER A 142 -9.98 -6.52 -44.15
N VAL A 143 -9.49 -7.72 -43.82
CA VAL A 143 -8.59 -7.95 -42.66
C VAL A 143 -7.29 -7.16 -42.81
N GLU A 144 -6.77 -7.01 -44.02
CA GLU A 144 -5.52 -6.29 -44.27
C GLU A 144 -5.67 -4.77 -44.11
N GLU A 145 -6.81 -4.22 -44.53
CA GLU A 145 -7.15 -2.81 -44.27
C GLU A 145 -7.41 -2.58 -42.77
N GLY A 146 -8.12 -3.49 -42.12
CA GLY A 146 -8.33 -3.46 -40.66
C GLY A 146 -7.00 -3.46 -39.90
N PHE A 147 -6.06 -4.33 -40.27
CA PHE A 147 -4.72 -4.37 -39.69
C PHE A 147 -3.96 -3.04 -39.83
N LYS A 148 -3.98 -2.43 -41.02
CA LYS A 148 -3.32 -1.14 -41.28
C LYS A 148 -3.95 0.02 -40.50
N SER A 149 -5.22 -0.10 -40.09
CA SER A 149 -5.93 0.91 -39.31
C SER A 149 -5.61 0.91 -37.80
N LEU A 150 -4.95 -0.14 -37.31
CA LEU A 150 -4.57 -0.31 -35.90
C LEU A 150 -3.16 0.21 -35.63
N ASP A 151 -2.97 0.84 -34.47
CA ASP A 151 -1.65 1.26 -33.98
C ASP A 151 -0.64 0.11 -33.94
N GLU A 152 0.62 0.40 -34.31
CA GLU A 152 1.71 -0.58 -34.36
C GLU A 152 1.97 -1.27 -33.02
N ASP A 153 1.79 -0.54 -31.91
CA ASP A 153 1.99 -1.06 -30.55
C ASP A 153 0.73 -1.70 -29.93
N SER A 154 -0.36 -1.85 -30.69
CA SER A 154 -1.63 -2.39 -30.17
C SER A 154 -1.57 -3.90 -29.99
N ALA A 155 -2.09 -4.38 -28.86
CA ALA A 155 -2.29 -5.81 -28.61
C ALA A 155 -3.22 -6.45 -29.67
N PHE A 156 -4.23 -5.71 -30.15
CA PHE A 156 -5.14 -6.18 -31.20
C PHE A 156 -4.45 -6.33 -32.55
N ARG A 157 -3.49 -5.45 -32.86
CA ARG A 157 -2.69 -5.56 -34.08
C ARG A 157 -1.83 -6.82 -34.04
N PHE A 158 -1.18 -7.10 -32.91
CA PHE A 158 -0.41 -8.33 -32.73
C PHE A 158 -1.27 -9.59 -32.92
N ILE A 159 -2.48 -9.62 -32.38
CA ILE A 159 -3.42 -10.76 -32.57
C ILE A 159 -3.80 -10.90 -34.04
N ALA A 160 -4.19 -9.79 -34.69
CA ALA A 160 -4.57 -9.78 -36.09
C ALA A 160 -3.42 -10.24 -37.01
N GLU A 161 -2.18 -9.82 -36.72
CA GLU A 161 -0.98 -10.23 -37.43
C GLU A 161 -0.76 -11.74 -37.33
N LYS A 162 -0.85 -12.31 -36.12
CA LYS A 162 -0.68 -13.75 -35.90
C LYS A 162 -1.77 -14.58 -36.55
N GLY A 163 -3.01 -14.07 -36.60
CA GLY A 163 -4.10 -14.69 -37.34
C GLY A 163 -3.86 -14.67 -38.85
N SER A 164 -3.48 -13.52 -39.42
CA SER A 164 -3.20 -13.37 -40.85
C SER A 164 -2.01 -14.22 -41.30
N LEU A 165 -0.91 -14.21 -40.54
CA LEU A 165 0.27 -15.01 -40.84
C LEU A 165 -0.01 -16.52 -40.74
N ALA A 166 -0.86 -16.93 -39.81
CA ALA A 166 -1.31 -18.32 -39.73
C ALA A 166 -2.15 -18.74 -40.94
N ALA A 167 -3.02 -17.85 -41.44
CA ALA A 167 -3.81 -18.10 -42.64
C ALA A 167 -2.93 -18.21 -43.90
N GLN A 168 -1.89 -17.38 -44.01
CA GLN A 168 -0.95 -17.40 -45.14
C GLN A 168 -0.04 -18.64 -45.16
N HIS A 169 0.29 -19.19 -43.99
CA HIS A 169 1.18 -20.35 -43.87
C HIS A 169 0.44 -21.71 -43.79
N HIS A 170 -0.88 -21.74 -44.00
CA HIS A 170 -1.69 -22.97 -43.99
C HIS A 170 -1.55 -23.76 -45.31
N GLY A 171 -0.32 -24.16 -45.64
CA GLY A 171 -0.02 -24.90 -46.88
C GLY A 171 1.23 -25.78 -46.81
N GLY A 172 1.76 -26.00 -45.61
CA GLY A 172 2.85 -26.95 -45.37
C GLY A 172 2.32 -28.37 -45.13
N THR A 173 3.16 -29.37 -45.38
CA THR A 173 2.84 -30.81 -45.31
C THR A 173 2.32 -31.30 -43.96
N LEU A 174 2.52 -30.56 -42.87
CA LEU A 174 2.03 -30.88 -41.52
C LEU A 174 0.75 -30.11 -41.12
N THR A 175 0.40 -29.06 -41.86
CA THR A 175 -0.76 -28.19 -41.57
C THR A 175 -2.01 -28.55 -42.37
N GLU A 176 -1.88 -29.35 -43.45
CA GLU A 176 -3.01 -29.80 -44.28
C GLU A 176 -3.95 -30.77 -43.54
N GLU A 177 -3.47 -31.49 -42.52
CA GLU A 177 -4.32 -32.39 -41.71
C GLU A 177 -5.29 -31.63 -40.78
N VAL A 178 -5.04 -30.34 -40.54
CA VAL A 178 -5.84 -29.51 -39.63
C VAL A 178 -6.63 -28.49 -40.45
N ASP A 179 -7.94 -28.37 -40.19
CA ASP A 179 -8.78 -27.36 -40.84
C ASP A 179 -8.21 -25.93 -40.66
N LEU A 180 -8.30 -25.10 -41.70
CA LEU A 180 -7.77 -23.73 -41.70
C LEU A 180 -8.35 -22.91 -40.54
N ASN A 181 -9.66 -23.03 -40.25
CA ASN A 181 -10.28 -22.27 -39.17
C ASN A 181 -9.75 -22.72 -37.81
N ALA A 182 -9.56 -24.03 -37.63
CA ALA A 182 -8.96 -24.57 -36.41
C ALA A 182 -7.52 -24.08 -36.23
N TRP A 183 -6.71 -24.09 -37.29
CA TRP A 183 -5.33 -23.60 -37.28
C TRP A 183 -5.23 -22.11 -36.93
N VAL A 184 -6.01 -21.27 -37.62
CA VAL A 184 -6.06 -19.82 -37.37
C VAL A 184 -6.58 -19.52 -35.97
N GLY A 185 -7.65 -20.22 -35.53
CA GLY A 185 -8.20 -20.10 -34.19
C GLY A 185 -7.17 -20.41 -33.10
N MET A 186 -6.40 -21.48 -33.25
CA MET A 186 -5.30 -21.81 -32.33
C MET A 186 -4.18 -20.76 -32.32
N SER A 187 -3.82 -20.20 -33.48
CA SER A 187 -2.83 -19.12 -33.57
C SER A 187 -3.28 -17.85 -32.85
N VAL A 188 -4.54 -17.45 -33.06
CA VAL A 188 -5.17 -16.31 -32.39
C VAL A 188 -5.23 -16.54 -30.88
N GLN A 189 -5.68 -17.73 -30.44
CA GLN A 189 -5.73 -18.05 -29.02
C GLN A 189 -4.35 -17.99 -28.37
N ARG A 190 -3.31 -18.54 -29.02
CA ARG A 190 -1.93 -18.44 -28.54
C ARG A 190 -1.47 -16.99 -28.44
N ALA A 191 -1.85 -16.13 -29.38
CA ALA A 191 -1.53 -14.70 -29.33
C ALA A 191 -2.23 -14.01 -28.15
N ILE A 192 -3.50 -14.34 -27.87
CA ILE A 192 -4.25 -13.87 -26.71
C ILE A 192 -3.56 -14.31 -25.41
N ASP A 193 -3.14 -15.58 -25.32
CA ASP A 193 -2.48 -16.12 -24.13
C ASP A 193 -1.14 -15.41 -23.87
N VAL A 194 -0.36 -15.13 -24.92
CA VAL A 194 0.89 -14.34 -24.81
C VAL A 194 0.63 -12.95 -24.24
N ILE A 195 -0.43 -12.27 -24.72
CA ILE A 195 -0.79 -10.94 -24.21
C ILE A 195 -1.27 -11.04 -22.76
N SER A 196 -2.15 -12.00 -22.45
CA SER A 196 -2.66 -12.23 -21.10
C SER A 196 -1.53 -12.46 -20.10
N ASN A 197 -0.56 -13.32 -20.43
CA ASN A 197 0.62 -13.57 -19.61
C ASN A 197 1.46 -12.29 -19.39
N ARG A 198 1.62 -11.46 -20.43
CA ARG A 198 2.33 -10.18 -20.30
C ARG A 198 1.60 -9.21 -19.36
N LEU A 199 0.26 -9.17 -19.42
CA LEU A 199 -0.55 -8.34 -18.53
C LEU A 199 -0.48 -8.82 -17.07
N GLN A 200 -0.26 -10.11 -16.83
CA GLN A 200 -0.09 -10.66 -15.48
C GLN A 200 1.30 -10.41 -14.87
N ASN A 201 2.32 -10.08 -15.67
CA ASN A 201 3.67 -9.82 -15.18
C ASN A 201 3.68 -8.74 -14.08
N GLY A 202 4.35 -9.01 -12.97
CA GLY A 202 4.45 -8.09 -11.84
C GLY A 202 3.27 -8.12 -10.86
N LEU A 203 2.12 -8.72 -11.22
CA LEU A 203 1.01 -8.90 -10.27
C LEU A 203 1.39 -9.84 -9.12
N ALA A 204 2.22 -10.86 -9.40
CA ALA A 204 2.75 -11.76 -8.37
C ALA A 204 3.54 -10.99 -7.30
N PHE A 205 4.34 -9.99 -7.70
CA PHE A 205 5.07 -9.15 -6.75
C PHE A 205 4.12 -8.33 -5.88
N LEU A 206 3.10 -7.69 -6.46
CA LEU A 206 2.07 -6.97 -5.70
C LEU A 206 1.36 -7.89 -4.69
N ALA A 207 1.03 -9.11 -5.10
CA ALA A 207 0.38 -10.09 -4.23
C ALA A 207 1.30 -10.50 -3.06
N THR A 208 2.58 -10.75 -3.33
CA THR A 208 3.56 -11.05 -2.29
C THR A 208 3.75 -9.87 -1.34
N VAL A 209 3.92 -8.65 -1.86
CA VAL A 209 4.09 -7.45 -1.02
C VAL A 209 2.86 -7.21 -0.17
N GLY A 210 1.66 -7.22 -0.76
CA GLY A 210 0.41 -7.00 -0.03
C GLY A 210 0.11 -8.05 1.04
N SER A 211 0.62 -9.29 0.89
CA SER A 211 0.46 -10.33 1.91
C SER A 211 1.57 -10.34 2.97
N THR A 212 2.79 -9.89 2.63
CA THR A 212 3.95 -9.96 3.53
C THR A 212 4.23 -8.68 4.29
N ALA A 213 3.88 -7.50 3.76
CA ALA A 213 4.13 -6.21 4.40
C ALA A 213 3.55 -6.11 5.83
N PRO A 214 2.32 -6.58 6.13
CA PRO A 214 1.79 -6.53 7.49
C PRO A 214 2.62 -7.35 8.49
N PHE A 215 3.18 -8.48 8.06
CA PHE A 215 4.05 -9.32 8.90
C PHE A 215 5.42 -8.68 9.11
N VAL A 216 5.96 -8.00 8.10
CA VAL A 216 7.21 -7.23 8.23
C VAL A 216 7.01 -6.07 9.21
N GLY A 217 5.87 -5.37 9.12
CA GLY A 217 5.48 -4.33 10.08
C GLY A 217 5.35 -4.86 11.51
N LEU A 218 4.61 -5.96 11.68
CA LEU A 218 4.47 -6.66 12.97
C LEU A 218 5.82 -7.09 13.55
N PHE A 219 6.72 -7.64 12.72
CA PHE A 219 8.08 -7.98 13.16
C PHE A 219 8.82 -6.76 13.71
N GLY A 220 8.71 -5.62 13.03
CA GLY A 220 9.30 -4.36 13.50
C GLY A 220 8.81 -3.93 14.88
N THR A 221 7.52 -4.15 15.19
CA THR A 221 6.96 -3.77 16.50
C THR A 221 7.37 -4.72 17.60
N VAL A 222 7.38 -6.03 17.32
CA VAL A 222 7.84 -7.05 18.26
C VAL A 222 9.31 -6.79 18.63
N TRP A 223 10.15 -6.48 17.64
CA TRP A 223 11.54 -6.11 17.90
C TRP A 223 11.67 -4.83 18.72
N GLY A 224 10.93 -3.78 18.36
CA GLY A 224 10.97 -2.49 19.06
C GLY A 224 10.56 -2.61 20.54
N ILE A 225 9.47 -3.33 20.82
CA ILE A 225 8.99 -3.57 22.18
C ILE A 225 9.99 -4.45 22.95
N TYR A 226 10.56 -5.48 22.31
CA TYR A 226 11.59 -6.32 22.93
C TYR A 226 12.81 -5.50 23.40
N HIS A 227 13.30 -4.61 22.53
CA HIS A 227 14.44 -3.75 22.86
C HIS A 227 14.10 -2.76 23.97
N ALA A 228 12.90 -2.16 23.93
CA ALA A 228 12.41 -1.26 24.97
C ALA A 228 12.34 -1.94 26.34
N LEU A 229 11.74 -3.13 26.42
CA LEU A 229 11.63 -3.90 27.66
C LEU A 229 12.99 -4.33 28.19
N THR A 230 13.92 -4.68 27.31
CA THR A 230 15.30 -5.04 27.69
C THR A 230 16.03 -3.84 28.31
N ALA A 231 15.89 -2.65 27.72
CA ALA A 231 16.50 -1.42 28.26
C ALA A 231 15.95 -1.05 29.65
N ILE A 232 14.64 -1.21 29.86
CA ILE A 232 14.01 -1.00 31.18
C ILE A 232 14.49 -2.03 32.19
N GLY A 233 14.61 -3.30 31.79
CA GLY A 233 15.12 -4.38 32.64
C GLY A 233 16.55 -4.13 33.13
N ILE A 234 17.41 -3.58 32.26
CA ILE A 234 18.79 -3.21 32.63
C ILE A 234 18.82 -1.97 33.54
N ALA A 235 17.95 -0.98 33.30
CA ALA A 235 17.89 0.26 34.07
C ALA A 235 17.32 0.09 35.50
N GLY A 236 16.59 -0.99 35.77
CA GLY A 236 16.08 -1.33 37.10
C GLY A 236 14.94 -0.43 37.62
N GLN A 237 14.52 0.59 36.86
CA GLN A 237 13.38 1.45 37.17
C GLN A 237 12.38 1.46 36.01
N ALA A 238 11.22 0.85 36.22
CA ALA A 238 10.09 0.97 35.32
C ALA A 238 9.31 2.25 35.63
N SER A 239 9.42 3.27 34.77
CA SER A 239 8.56 4.45 34.79
C SER A 239 7.86 4.58 33.44
N ILE A 240 6.57 4.96 33.44
CA ILE A 240 5.75 5.10 32.22
C ILE A 240 6.45 5.97 31.17
N ASP A 241 7.10 7.06 31.61
CA ASP A 241 7.81 8.00 30.75
C ASP A 241 8.98 7.36 29.97
N LYS A 242 9.56 6.27 30.50
CA LYS A 242 10.64 5.50 29.85
C LYS A 242 10.12 4.44 28.88
N VAL A 243 8.85 4.06 28.98
CA VAL A 243 8.24 3.00 28.15
C VAL A 243 7.42 3.59 27.01
N ALA A 244 6.75 4.73 27.23
CA ALA A 244 5.78 5.29 26.30
C ALA A 244 6.39 5.66 24.93
N GLY A 245 7.60 6.23 24.91
CA GLY A 245 8.28 6.60 23.66
C GLY A 245 8.63 5.39 22.79
N PRO A 246 9.46 4.45 23.26
CA PRO A 246 9.88 3.29 22.48
C PRO A 246 8.72 2.39 22.02
N VAL A 247 7.67 2.24 22.85
CA VAL A 247 6.49 1.46 22.46
C VAL A 247 5.66 2.19 21.40
N GLY A 248 5.51 3.52 21.49
CA GLY A 248 4.85 4.31 20.46
C GLY A 248 5.57 4.23 19.11
N GLU A 249 6.90 4.32 19.11
CA GLU A 249 7.74 4.16 17.91
C GLU A 249 7.61 2.77 17.28
N ALA A 250 7.53 1.73 18.12
CA ALA A 250 7.29 0.37 17.64
C ALA A 250 5.94 0.28 16.91
N LEU A 251 4.85 0.82 17.46
CA LEU A 251 3.51 0.75 16.84
C LEU A 251 3.44 1.44 15.47
N ILE A 252 4.26 2.46 15.23
CA ILE A 252 4.35 3.13 13.93
C ILE A 252 4.78 2.15 12.82
N MET A 253 5.62 1.15 13.12
CA MET A 253 6.05 0.17 12.10
C MET A 253 4.92 -0.74 11.62
N THR A 254 3.99 -1.15 12.49
CA THR A 254 2.78 -1.87 12.03
C THR A 254 1.89 -0.95 11.20
N ALA A 255 1.78 0.34 11.55
CA ALA A 255 0.98 1.27 10.77
C ALA A 255 1.56 1.51 9.36
N PHE A 256 2.87 1.35 9.17
CA PHE A 256 3.53 1.45 7.86
C PHE A 256 3.44 0.19 7.01
N GLY A 257 3.34 -0.99 7.63
CA GLY A 257 3.26 -2.28 6.94
C GLY A 257 1.86 -2.59 6.43
#